data_AF-A0A4Q2DC48-F1
#
_entry.id   AF-A0A4Q2DC48-F1
#
_cell.length_a   1.000
_cell.length_b   1.000
_cell.length_c   1.000
_cell.angle_alpha   90.00
_cell.angle_beta   90.00
_cell.angle_gamma   90.00
#
_symmetry.space_group_name_H-M   'P 1'
#
loop_
_entity.id
_entity.type
_entity.pdbx_description
1 polymer ?
#
loop_
_entity_poly.entity_id
_entity_poly.type
_entity_poly.pdbx_seq_one_letter_code
_entity_poly.pdbx_strand_id
1 'polypeptide(L)'
;MKKFKKRVCGGNHLESVVAVTTRWDELFNTEAEETEDSLLQSTGFLKELHDAGVQFFRMGHFGDNAQGDQYRSPLAIIKQLLGLETGGLNDQAQEDKGEAHQERDAEPDGAGSRKHDPQVPANETEPLNQDFGGCMEHIQKTLADLQSATNNAKLEQMETNKDLKKHIGELLSKVCPQWKDWEDQQKSLIAEQLELFGAKQEPKLKDSHSELKQALKISQKERDELQTVRDHERELNNDLNEARQKALDLQTDKVALFEELNKVKSALAEQTTQFEISKMENGSIYTSGLRSQLEELKNYRDLVNASRLETELELERTREAFKGAREELETQALELARLREQAQGKTSESELHTKRIASLETELEEGKKRSEELAEESTRQLDQAQAQTIESERRMQQIISLEAELEGEKKKSEDLVQESTRLRDQLQTKTTESELHTQRIASLETELAGEKRNSEEQARESARLGKRAQAKAIESEQYKQRVASLEKDIGEWKKQGQESTRLRKQLQDKTANGKFSTDRIASLQLELKEWKNTSEEQTRESTRLMKELQNKTAEGELHLKRITSLEADLEEWKQRTKFKCLF
;
A
#
# COMPACT_ATOMS: atom_id res chain seq x y z
N MET A 1 -27.60 9.17 -55.12
CA MET A 1 -26.92 7.84 -55.05
C MET A 1 -25.39 7.68 -55.23
N LYS A 2 -24.73 8.13 -56.31
CA LYS A 2 -23.44 7.52 -56.77
C LYS A 2 -22.31 7.31 -55.73
N LYS A 3 -22.12 8.23 -54.77
CA LYS A 3 -21.12 8.08 -53.68
C LYS A 3 -21.52 7.02 -52.63
N PHE A 4 -22.82 6.84 -52.37
CA PHE A 4 -23.36 5.85 -51.45
C PHE A 4 -23.18 4.43 -52.01
N LYS A 5 -23.64 4.17 -53.25
CA LYS A 5 -23.48 2.86 -53.93
C LYS A 5 -22.01 2.38 -53.90
N LYS A 6 -21.07 3.25 -54.30
CA LYS A 6 -19.63 2.94 -54.31
C LYS A 6 -19.02 2.69 -52.91
N ARG A 7 -19.58 3.29 -51.84
CA ARG A 7 -19.04 3.16 -50.48
C ARG A 7 -19.61 1.95 -49.73
N VAL A 8 -20.86 1.57 -49.98
CA VAL A 8 -21.54 0.50 -49.24
C VAL A 8 -21.36 -0.87 -49.92
N CYS A 9 -21.40 -0.95 -51.25
CA CYS A 9 -21.54 -2.24 -51.96
C CYS A 9 -20.33 -2.65 -52.80
N GLY A 10 -19.25 -1.85 -52.83
CA GLY A 10 -18.00 -2.15 -53.55
C GLY A 10 -18.07 -2.16 -55.08
N GLY A 11 -19.26 -2.39 -55.66
CA GLY A 11 -19.56 -2.39 -57.09
C GLY A 11 -20.88 -1.68 -57.41
N ASN A 12 -21.37 -1.83 -58.65
CA ASN A 12 -22.56 -1.12 -59.13
C ASN A 12 -23.90 -1.80 -58.77
N HIS A 13 -23.86 -3.01 -58.20
CA HIS A 13 -25.03 -3.85 -57.93
C HIS A 13 -25.46 -3.69 -56.48
N LEU A 14 -26.74 -3.39 -56.24
CA LEU A 14 -27.33 -3.31 -54.90
C LEU A 14 -28.12 -4.58 -54.54
N GLU A 15 -27.89 -5.69 -55.25
CA GLU A 15 -28.61 -6.96 -55.09
C GLU A 15 -28.44 -7.59 -53.69
N SER A 16 -27.37 -7.23 -52.96
CA SER A 16 -27.15 -7.62 -51.56
C SER A 16 -27.70 -6.62 -50.54
N VAL A 17 -28.42 -5.59 -50.97
CA VAL A 17 -29.04 -4.56 -50.11
C VAL A 17 -30.55 -4.75 -50.13
N VAL A 18 -31.12 -4.59 -48.95
CA VAL A 18 -32.54 -4.81 -48.68
C VAL A 18 -33.09 -3.56 -47.99
N ALA A 19 -34.26 -3.11 -48.43
CA ALA A 19 -35.01 -2.06 -47.78
C ALA A 19 -36.16 -2.68 -46.97
N VAL A 20 -36.22 -2.40 -45.67
CA VAL A 20 -37.35 -2.80 -44.82
C VAL A 20 -38.15 -1.54 -44.49
N THR A 21 -39.40 -1.49 -44.96
CA THR A 21 -40.34 -0.40 -44.74
C THR A 21 -41.33 -0.82 -43.65
N THR A 22 -41.56 0.05 -42.66
CA THR A 22 -42.24 -0.32 -41.40
C THR A 22 -43.56 0.43 -41.21
N ARG A 23 -44.47 -0.13 -40.39
CA ARG A 23 -45.75 0.49 -39.95
C ARG A 23 -46.82 0.67 -41.05
N TRP A 24 -46.76 -0.15 -42.10
CA TRP A 24 -47.75 -0.12 -43.19
C TRP A 24 -49.17 -0.55 -42.77
N ASP A 25 -49.25 -1.38 -41.74
CA ASP A 25 -50.46 -1.85 -41.08
C ASP A 25 -51.16 -0.80 -40.19
N GLU A 26 -50.52 0.36 -39.96
CA GLU A 26 -51.20 1.53 -39.39
C GLU A 26 -52.05 2.28 -40.43
N LEU A 27 -51.92 1.94 -41.71
CA LEU A 27 -52.74 2.44 -42.82
C LEU A 27 -53.71 1.36 -43.28
N PHE A 28 -54.83 1.77 -43.91
CA PHE A 28 -55.72 0.80 -44.56
C PHE A 28 -54.99 0.14 -45.75
N ASN A 29 -55.15 -1.18 -45.93
CA ASN A 29 -54.34 -1.96 -46.88
C ASN A 29 -54.26 -1.35 -48.30
N THR A 30 -55.34 -0.78 -48.83
CA THR A 30 -55.33 -0.13 -50.15
C THR A 30 -54.53 1.18 -50.17
N GLU A 31 -54.60 1.97 -49.10
CA GLU A 31 -53.86 3.24 -48.96
C GLU A 31 -52.36 2.99 -48.74
N ALA A 32 -52.01 1.91 -48.02
CA ALA A 32 -50.63 1.45 -47.85
C ALA A 32 -49.99 1.12 -49.21
N GLU A 33 -50.69 0.38 -50.07
CA GLU A 33 -50.23 0.02 -51.41
C GLU A 33 -50.06 1.22 -52.33
N GLU A 34 -51.09 2.08 -52.43
CA GLU A 34 -51.02 3.30 -53.24
C GLU A 34 -49.91 4.26 -52.77
N THR A 35 -49.67 4.34 -51.46
CA THR A 35 -48.61 5.17 -50.88
C THR A 35 -47.22 4.59 -51.13
N GLU A 36 -47.04 3.26 -51.02
CA GLU A 36 -45.75 2.63 -51.35
C GLU A 36 -45.44 2.77 -52.84
N ASP A 37 -46.38 2.47 -53.73
CA ASP A 37 -46.22 2.64 -55.17
C ASP A 37 -45.92 4.10 -55.55
N SER A 38 -46.62 5.06 -54.92
CA SER A 38 -46.33 6.49 -55.07
C SER A 38 -44.91 6.83 -54.64
N LEU A 39 -44.43 6.33 -53.50
CA LEU A 39 -43.06 6.53 -53.03
C LEU A 39 -42.00 5.89 -53.94
N LEU A 40 -42.25 4.68 -54.45
CA LEU A 40 -41.36 3.97 -55.37
C LEU A 40 -41.33 4.63 -56.77
N GLN A 41 -42.42 5.26 -57.20
CA GLN A 41 -42.49 5.99 -58.47
C GLN A 41 -41.99 7.45 -58.36
N SER A 42 -42.06 8.05 -57.17
CA SER A 42 -41.64 9.42 -56.88
C SER A 42 -40.16 9.68 -57.19
N THR A 43 -39.82 10.89 -57.61
CA THR A 43 -38.41 11.26 -57.85
C THR A 43 -37.66 11.44 -56.52
N GLY A 44 -37.09 10.36 -56.00
CA GLY A 44 -36.41 10.35 -54.71
C GLY A 44 -35.50 9.15 -54.46
N PHE A 45 -35.00 9.06 -53.23
CA PHE A 45 -34.04 8.03 -52.79
C PHE A 45 -34.60 6.60 -52.89
N LEU A 46 -35.88 6.40 -52.57
CA LEU A 46 -36.53 5.08 -52.62
C LEU A 46 -36.61 4.55 -54.06
N LYS A 47 -36.99 5.40 -55.02
CA LYS A 47 -36.88 5.10 -56.45
C LYS A 47 -35.45 4.78 -56.90
N GLU A 48 -34.45 5.55 -56.46
CA GLU A 48 -33.04 5.26 -56.78
C GLU A 48 -32.53 3.90 -56.21
N LEU A 49 -33.22 3.32 -55.22
CA LEU A 49 -33.00 1.95 -54.71
C LEU A 49 -33.80 0.92 -55.52
N HIS A 50 -35.08 1.18 -55.77
CA HIS A 50 -35.96 0.31 -56.57
C HIS A 50 -35.43 0.11 -57.99
N ASP A 51 -35.10 1.19 -58.70
CA ASP A 51 -34.46 1.19 -60.03
C ASP A 51 -33.06 0.52 -60.02
N ALA A 52 -32.52 0.20 -58.85
CA ALA A 52 -31.25 -0.51 -58.65
C ALA A 52 -31.39 -2.00 -58.29
N GLY A 53 -32.63 -2.53 -58.25
CA GLY A 53 -32.90 -3.92 -57.91
C GLY A 53 -32.83 -4.24 -56.41
N VAL A 54 -32.95 -3.23 -55.54
CA VAL A 54 -33.04 -3.46 -54.08
C VAL A 54 -34.38 -4.12 -53.76
N GLN A 55 -34.36 -5.21 -53.00
CA GLN A 55 -35.57 -5.88 -52.56
C GLN A 55 -36.22 -5.10 -51.39
N PHE A 56 -37.52 -4.87 -51.47
CA PHE A 56 -38.31 -4.21 -50.43
C PHE A 56 -39.13 -5.25 -49.64
N PHE A 57 -39.21 -5.08 -48.32
CA PHE A 57 -40.06 -5.88 -47.43
C PHE A 57 -40.92 -4.99 -46.55
N ARG A 58 -42.24 -5.25 -46.55
CA ARG A 58 -43.20 -4.62 -45.64
C ARG A 58 -43.18 -5.32 -44.28
N MET A 59 -42.91 -4.54 -43.24
CA MET A 59 -42.87 -4.99 -41.85
C MET A 59 -43.96 -4.27 -41.04
N GLY A 60 -44.87 -5.04 -40.44
CA GLY A 60 -45.94 -4.48 -39.62
C GLY A 60 -45.46 -3.90 -38.27
N HIS A 61 -46.36 -3.24 -37.58
CA HIS A 61 -46.32 -2.92 -36.16
C HIS A 61 -46.96 -4.06 -35.38
N PHE A 62 -46.14 -4.97 -34.84
CA PHE A 62 -46.59 -6.20 -34.18
C PHE A 62 -47.21 -5.95 -32.80
N GLY A 63 -48.42 -5.37 -32.80
CA GLY A 63 -49.42 -5.57 -31.76
C GLY A 63 -50.15 -6.90 -31.97
N ASP A 64 -50.79 -7.42 -30.92
CA ASP A 64 -51.31 -8.80 -30.85
C ASP A 64 -52.43 -9.17 -31.85
N ASN A 65 -52.87 -8.23 -32.70
CA ASN A 65 -54.03 -8.39 -33.60
C ASN A 65 -53.73 -8.10 -35.08
N ALA A 66 -52.47 -8.11 -35.52
CA ALA A 66 -52.11 -7.83 -36.92
C ALA A 66 -52.67 -8.90 -37.89
N GLN A 67 -53.78 -8.59 -38.57
CA GLN A 67 -54.41 -9.44 -39.58
C GLN A 67 -53.93 -9.09 -40.99
N GLY A 68 -53.09 -9.95 -41.57
CA GLY A 68 -52.73 -9.89 -42.98
C GLY A 68 -51.41 -10.58 -43.30
N ASP A 69 -51.46 -11.63 -44.12
CA ASP A 69 -50.28 -12.41 -44.56
C ASP A 69 -49.25 -11.58 -45.37
N GLN A 70 -49.62 -10.35 -45.71
CA GLN A 70 -48.82 -9.40 -46.47
C GLN A 70 -47.72 -8.72 -45.63
N TYR A 71 -47.82 -8.72 -44.29
CA TYR A 71 -46.86 -8.08 -43.39
C TYR A 71 -45.98 -9.12 -42.69
N ARG A 72 -44.67 -9.11 -42.99
CA ARG A 72 -43.73 -10.11 -42.43
C ARG A 72 -43.15 -9.64 -41.10
N SER A 73 -43.07 -10.54 -40.12
CA SER A 73 -42.39 -10.27 -38.84
C SER A 73 -40.88 -10.01 -39.07
N PRO A 74 -40.21 -9.25 -38.18
CA PRO A 74 -38.78 -8.96 -38.35
C PRO A 74 -37.96 -10.25 -38.38
N LEU A 75 -38.38 -11.24 -37.58
CA LEU A 75 -37.81 -12.58 -37.54
C LEU A 75 -38.05 -13.36 -38.84
N ALA A 76 -39.21 -13.22 -39.48
CA ALA A 76 -39.50 -13.85 -40.78
C ALA A 76 -38.64 -13.25 -41.91
N ILE A 77 -38.52 -11.91 -41.96
CA ILE A 77 -37.64 -11.21 -42.91
C ILE A 77 -36.19 -11.67 -42.71
N ILE A 78 -35.68 -11.69 -41.48
CA ILE A 78 -34.32 -12.15 -41.18
C ILE A 78 -34.13 -13.63 -41.57
N LYS A 79 -35.09 -14.52 -41.28
CA LYS A 79 -35.02 -15.93 -41.70
C LYS A 79 -34.95 -16.07 -43.23
N GLN A 80 -35.77 -15.33 -43.96
CA GLN A 80 -35.76 -15.32 -45.43
C GLN A 80 -34.41 -14.84 -45.99
N LEU A 81 -33.89 -13.72 -45.48
CA LEU A 81 -32.60 -13.15 -45.91
C LEU A 81 -31.40 -14.06 -45.61
N LEU A 82 -31.49 -14.87 -44.56
CA LEU A 82 -30.46 -15.87 -44.21
C LEU A 82 -30.66 -17.22 -44.92
N GLY A 83 -31.69 -17.38 -45.76
CA GLY A 83 -32.02 -18.67 -46.38
C GLY A 83 -32.50 -19.74 -45.39
N LEU A 84 -32.96 -19.31 -44.21
CA LEU A 84 -33.45 -20.15 -43.10
C LEU A 84 -34.98 -20.37 -43.14
N GLU A 85 -35.68 -19.82 -44.13
CA GLU A 85 -37.04 -20.26 -44.48
C GLU A 85 -36.95 -21.70 -45.02
N THR A 86 -37.13 -22.68 -44.12
CA THR A 86 -37.43 -24.05 -44.51
C THR A 86 -38.68 -24.04 -45.37
N GLY A 87 -38.57 -24.42 -46.64
CA GLY A 87 -39.65 -24.30 -47.63
C GLY A 87 -40.93 -25.02 -47.20
N GLY A 88 -41.81 -24.27 -46.54
CA GLY A 88 -43.16 -24.70 -46.21
C GLY A 88 -43.98 -24.72 -47.49
N LEU A 89 -44.52 -25.90 -47.81
CA LEU A 89 -45.51 -26.04 -48.87
C LEU A 89 -46.74 -25.19 -48.52
N ASN A 90 -47.44 -24.70 -49.54
CA ASN A 90 -48.67 -23.93 -49.38
C ASN A 90 -49.76 -24.81 -48.72
N ASP A 91 -49.91 -24.71 -47.40
CA ASP A 91 -51.12 -25.18 -46.72
C ASP A 91 -52.24 -24.16 -46.95
N GLN A 92 -52.83 -24.24 -48.14
CA GLN A 92 -54.04 -23.50 -48.50
C GLN A 92 -55.20 -24.12 -47.71
N ALA A 93 -55.52 -23.50 -46.56
CA ALA A 93 -56.51 -23.99 -45.62
C ALA A 93 -57.90 -24.15 -46.29
N GLN A 94 -58.27 -25.40 -46.52
CA GLN A 94 -59.64 -25.79 -46.85
C GLN A 94 -60.44 -25.82 -45.55
N GLU A 95 -61.49 -25.01 -45.46
CA GLU A 95 -62.43 -25.05 -44.33
C GLU A 95 -63.05 -26.45 -44.19
N ASP A 96 -62.97 -27.05 -43.01
CA ASP A 96 -63.94 -28.05 -42.60
C ASP A 96 -64.29 -27.90 -41.10
N LYS A 97 -65.50 -28.33 -40.75
CA LYS A 97 -66.16 -28.08 -39.47
C LYS A 97 -65.97 -29.26 -38.51
N GLY A 98 -65.99 -28.95 -37.21
CA GLY A 98 -66.11 -29.94 -36.13
C GLY A 98 -65.48 -29.38 -34.85
N GLU A 99 -66.25 -28.71 -34.02
CA GLU A 99 -67.00 -29.29 -32.88
C GLU A 99 -66.13 -29.67 -31.68
N ALA A 100 -66.60 -29.29 -30.50
CA ALA A 100 -65.79 -29.20 -29.29
C ALA A 100 -65.67 -30.54 -28.56
N HIS A 101 -64.51 -30.77 -27.91
CA HIS A 101 -64.47 -31.51 -26.65
C HIS A 101 -63.33 -31.06 -25.72
N GLN A 102 -63.73 -30.32 -24.69
CA GLN A 102 -63.53 -30.66 -23.27
C GLN A 102 -62.12 -31.09 -22.82
N GLU A 103 -61.44 -30.13 -22.19
CA GLU A 103 -60.19 -30.24 -21.44
C GLU A 103 -60.31 -31.19 -20.22
N ARG A 104 -59.28 -32.00 -19.98
CA ARG A 104 -59.04 -32.73 -18.72
C ARG A 104 -57.55 -32.88 -18.45
N ASP A 105 -57.18 -32.73 -17.18
CA ASP A 105 -55.82 -32.82 -16.66
C ASP A 105 -55.19 -34.23 -16.77
N ALA A 106 -53.86 -34.27 -16.92
CA ALA A 106 -53.04 -35.45 -16.63
C ALA A 106 -51.60 -35.05 -16.21
N GLU A 107 -51.07 -35.74 -15.19
CA GLU A 107 -49.71 -35.57 -14.65
C GLU A 107 -48.60 -36.11 -15.57
N PRO A 108 -47.33 -35.73 -15.35
CA PRO A 108 -46.18 -36.31 -16.06
C PRO A 108 -45.62 -37.55 -15.32
N ASP A 109 -45.39 -38.63 -16.06
CA ASP A 109 -44.70 -39.84 -15.59
C ASP A 109 -43.81 -40.39 -16.73
N GLY A 110 -42.70 -41.06 -16.41
CA GLY A 110 -41.89 -41.77 -17.42
C GLY A 110 -40.36 -41.74 -17.27
N ALA A 111 -39.79 -42.87 -16.86
CA ALA A 111 -38.34 -43.11 -16.81
C ALA A 111 -37.84 -44.02 -17.96
N GLY A 112 -36.53 -43.97 -18.25
CA GLY A 112 -35.81 -44.97 -19.07
C GLY A 112 -34.28 -44.73 -18.99
N SER A 113 -33.41 -45.63 -18.49
CA SER A 113 -33.17 -47.06 -18.74
C SER A 113 -32.23 -47.34 -19.93
N ARG A 114 -31.05 -47.92 -19.63
CA ARG A 114 -30.22 -48.74 -20.55
C ARG A 114 -29.19 -49.57 -19.77
N LYS A 115 -29.08 -50.86 -20.13
CA LYS A 115 -28.02 -51.82 -19.74
C LYS A 115 -27.31 -52.33 -21.00
N HIS A 116 -26.11 -52.90 -20.84
CA HIS A 116 -25.45 -53.72 -21.86
C HIS A 116 -24.74 -54.92 -21.20
N ASP A 117 -24.93 -56.10 -21.78
CA ASP A 117 -24.18 -57.35 -21.47
C ASP A 117 -23.01 -57.54 -22.47
N PRO A 118 -22.08 -58.47 -22.18
CA PRO A 118 -21.62 -59.41 -23.20
C PRO A 118 -21.57 -60.89 -22.74
N GLN A 119 -21.30 -61.78 -23.70
CA GLN A 119 -21.66 -63.20 -23.75
C GLN A 119 -20.41 -64.13 -23.90
N VAL A 120 -20.62 -65.43 -24.19
CA VAL A 120 -19.69 -66.45 -24.80
C VAL A 120 -19.11 -67.51 -23.81
N PRO A 121 -18.95 -68.82 -24.21
CA PRO A 121 -19.51 -69.96 -23.46
C PRO A 121 -18.50 -71.06 -23.03
N ALA A 122 -18.99 -72.26 -22.66
CA ALA A 122 -18.19 -73.45 -22.37
C ALA A 122 -18.76 -74.73 -23.04
N ASN A 123 -17.85 -75.61 -23.51
CA ASN A 123 -18.15 -76.92 -24.11
C ASN A 123 -17.93 -78.08 -23.12
N GLU A 124 -18.50 -79.24 -23.43
CA GLU A 124 -18.44 -80.50 -22.66
C GLU A 124 -17.09 -81.24 -22.78
N THR A 125 -16.79 -82.17 -21.87
CA THR A 125 -15.78 -83.24 -22.09
C THR A 125 -16.03 -84.47 -21.19
N GLU A 126 -15.62 -85.65 -21.67
CA GLU A 126 -15.89 -87.00 -21.12
C GLU A 126 -15.07 -87.39 -19.86
N PRO A 127 -15.50 -88.44 -19.11
CA PRO A 127 -14.77 -88.97 -17.96
C PRO A 127 -13.82 -90.14 -18.30
N LEU A 128 -12.65 -90.17 -17.66
CA LEU A 128 -11.71 -91.30 -17.69
C LEU A 128 -11.50 -91.87 -16.28
N ASN A 129 -11.93 -93.12 -16.06
CA ASN A 129 -11.71 -93.85 -14.81
C ASN A 129 -10.29 -94.43 -14.73
N GLN A 130 -9.52 -94.03 -13.72
CA GLN A 130 -8.32 -94.75 -13.28
C GLN A 130 -8.27 -94.82 -11.74
N ASP A 131 -7.49 -95.79 -11.24
CA ASP A 131 -7.50 -96.24 -9.85
C ASP A 131 -6.98 -95.18 -8.85
N PHE A 132 -7.85 -94.70 -7.96
CA PHE A 132 -7.58 -93.54 -7.09
C PHE A 132 -7.05 -93.87 -5.68
N GLY A 133 -6.84 -95.15 -5.33
CA GLY A 133 -6.57 -95.60 -3.96
C GLY A 133 -5.43 -94.83 -3.25
N GLY A 134 -4.24 -94.77 -3.86
CA GLY A 134 -3.10 -94.00 -3.32
C GLY A 134 -3.14 -92.51 -3.63
N CYS A 135 -3.92 -92.10 -4.63
CA CYS A 135 -4.03 -90.69 -5.02
C CYS A 135 -4.88 -89.91 -4.01
N MET A 136 -5.91 -90.54 -3.44
CA MET A 136 -6.80 -89.96 -2.42
C MET A 136 -6.06 -89.40 -1.20
N GLU A 137 -5.05 -90.08 -0.65
CA GLU A 137 -4.31 -89.59 0.52
C GLU A 137 -3.42 -88.38 0.18
N HIS A 138 -2.79 -88.38 -1.00
CA HIS A 138 -2.06 -87.21 -1.48
C HIS A 138 -2.99 -86.03 -1.79
N ILE A 139 -4.14 -86.28 -2.43
CA ILE A 139 -5.17 -85.25 -2.67
C ILE A 139 -5.68 -84.67 -1.35
N GLN A 140 -6.01 -85.50 -0.35
CA GLN A 140 -6.45 -85.04 0.97
C GLN A 140 -5.38 -84.23 1.69
N LYS A 141 -4.11 -84.65 1.64
CA LYS A 141 -3.00 -83.89 2.21
C LYS A 141 -2.81 -82.55 1.48
N THR A 142 -2.77 -82.55 0.15
CA THR A 142 -2.64 -81.32 -0.65
C THR A 142 -3.84 -80.38 -0.44
N LEU A 143 -5.05 -80.90 -0.26
CA LEU A 143 -6.23 -80.10 0.11
C LEU A 143 -6.09 -79.50 1.52
N ALA A 144 -5.58 -80.25 2.50
CA ALA A 144 -5.32 -79.72 3.84
C ALA A 144 -4.22 -78.63 3.84
N ASP A 145 -3.14 -78.86 3.10
CA ASP A 145 -2.05 -77.89 2.92
C ASP A 145 -2.53 -76.62 2.18
N LEU A 146 -3.35 -76.78 1.12
CA LEU A 146 -3.98 -75.65 0.41
C LEU A 146 -5.00 -74.90 1.27
N GLN A 147 -5.78 -75.60 2.09
CA GLN A 147 -6.76 -74.99 3.00
C GLN A 147 -6.04 -74.22 4.12
N SER A 148 -4.92 -74.75 4.64
CA SER A 148 -4.02 -74.07 5.56
C SER A 148 -3.41 -72.82 4.92
N ALA A 149 -2.84 -72.93 3.72
CA ALA A 149 -2.29 -71.79 2.97
C ALA A 149 -3.36 -70.72 2.67
N THR A 150 -4.59 -71.12 2.31
CA THR A 150 -5.72 -70.22 2.08
C THR A 150 -6.13 -69.48 3.36
N ASN A 151 -6.12 -70.16 4.50
CA ASN A 151 -6.45 -69.55 5.79
C ASN A 151 -5.36 -68.58 6.25
N ASN A 152 -4.08 -68.90 6.03
CA ASN A 152 -2.95 -67.99 6.30
C ASN A 152 -3.00 -66.76 5.39
N ALA A 153 -3.24 -66.93 4.09
CA ALA A 153 -3.39 -65.82 3.15
C ALA A 153 -4.58 -64.90 3.52
N LYS A 154 -5.70 -65.46 3.99
CA LYS A 154 -6.83 -64.68 4.53
C LYS A 154 -6.48 -63.92 5.80
N LEU A 155 -5.65 -64.49 6.68
CA LEU A 155 -5.19 -63.83 7.89
C LEU A 155 -4.25 -62.66 7.57
N GLU A 156 -3.27 -62.87 6.68
CA GLU A 156 -2.39 -61.80 6.16
C GLU A 156 -3.20 -60.70 5.45
N GLN A 157 -4.21 -61.08 4.66
CA GLN A 157 -5.13 -60.13 4.03
C GLN A 157 -5.97 -59.35 5.07
N MET A 158 -6.30 -59.96 6.21
CA MET A 158 -7.04 -59.28 7.29
C MET A 158 -6.15 -58.31 8.06
N GLU A 159 -4.91 -58.68 8.36
CA GLU A 159 -3.93 -57.81 9.03
C GLU A 159 -3.56 -56.61 8.13
N THR A 160 -3.24 -56.85 6.86
CA THR A 160 -2.95 -55.77 5.89
C THR A 160 -4.14 -54.83 5.67
N ASN A 161 -5.38 -55.33 5.64
CA ASN A 161 -6.58 -54.48 5.59
C ASN A 161 -6.77 -53.63 6.86
N LYS A 162 -6.34 -54.13 8.02
CA LYS A 162 -6.43 -53.43 9.31
C LYS A 162 -5.39 -52.31 9.39
N ASP A 163 -4.16 -52.56 8.92
CA ASP A 163 -3.14 -51.54 8.75
C ASP A 163 -3.54 -50.49 7.71
N LEU A 164 -4.10 -50.90 6.57
CA LEU A 164 -4.62 -49.98 5.55
C LEU A 164 -5.74 -49.08 6.12
N LYS A 165 -6.69 -49.65 6.88
CA LYS A 165 -7.73 -48.86 7.57
C LYS A 165 -7.15 -47.88 8.58
N LYS A 166 -6.13 -48.29 9.35
CA LYS A 166 -5.44 -47.40 10.29
C LYS A 166 -4.76 -46.24 9.55
N HIS A 167 -4.07 -46.54 8.46
CA HIS A 167 -3.35 -45.52 7.68
C HIS A 167 -4.29 -44.55 6.95
N ILE A 168 -5.43 -45.05 6.43
CA ILE A 168 -6.52 -44.21 5.93
C ILE A 168 -7.09 -43.31 7.04
N GLY A 169 -7.29 -43.84 8.25
CA GLY A 169 -7.72 -43.06 9.41
C GLY A 169 -6.74 -41.95 9.81
N GLU A 170 -5.43 -42.23 9.78
CA GLU A 170 -4.36 -41.25 10.03
C GLU A 170 -4.21 -40.21 8.90
N LEU A 171 -4.52 -40.58 7.65
CA LEU A 171 -4.59 -39.64 6.53
C LEU A 171 -5.80 -38.72 6.64
N LEU A 172 -7.00 -39.28 6.89
CA LEU A 172 -8.23 -38.51 7.05
C LEU A 172 -8.16 -37.56 8.26
N SER A 173 -7.57 -37.98 9.39
CA SER A 173 -7.42 -37.10 10.55
C SER A 173 -6.45 -35.94 10.34
N LYS A 174 -5.52 -36.05 9.37
CA LYS A 174 -4.61 -34.95 8.96
C LYS A 174 -5.21 -34.07 7.85
N VAL A 175 -5.89 -34.68 6.88
CA VAL A 175 -6.43 -33.97 5.70
C VAL A 175 -7.74 -33.25 6.01
N CYS A 176 -8.62 -33.81 6.86
CA CYS A 176 -9.90 -33.16 7.17
C CYS A 176 -9.75 -31.77 7.84
N PRO A 177 -8.85 -31.54 8.80
CA PRO A 177 -8.59 -30.20 9.32
C PRO A 177 -8.06 -29.25 8.25
N GLN A 178 -7.07 -29.66 7.46
CA GLN A 178 -6.50 -28.83 6.39
C GLN A 178 -7.53 -28.46 5.32
N TRP A 179 -8.43 -29.39 4.98
CA TRP A 179 -9.54 -29.13 4.06
C TRP A 179 -10.55 -28.15 4.66
N LYS A 180 -10.85 -28.27 5.96
CA LYS A 180 -11.72 -27.36 6.70
C LYS A 180 -11.15 -25.93 6.73
N ASP A 181 -9.87 -25.79 7.08
CA ASP A 181 -9.17 -24.51 7.13
C ASP A 181 -9.15 -23.84 5.74
N TRP A 182 -8.92 -24.62 4.68
CA TRP A 182 -9.00 -24.13 3.29
C TRP A 182 -10.43 -23.72 2.89
N GLU A 183 -11.44 -24.52 3.24
CA GLU A 183 -12.86 -24.23 2.96
C GLU A 183 -13.30 -22.94 3.65
N ASP A 184 -12.92 -22.74 4.92
CA ASP A 184 -13.26 -21.55 5.69
C ASP A 184 -12.44 -20.32 5.22
N GLN A 185 -11.20 -20.50 4.75
CA GLN A 185 -10.44 -19.45 4.06
C GLN A 185 -11.09 -19.02 2.74
N GLN A 186 -11.61 -19.96 1.93
CA GLN A 186 -12.35 -19.63 0.71
C GLN A 186 -13.66 -18.90 1.02
N LYS A 187 -14.41 -19.31 2.06
CA LYS A 187 -15.61 -18.59 2.50
C LYS A 187 -15.30 -17.15 2.93
N SER A 188 -14.20 -16.96 3.67
CA SER A 188 -13.76 -15.61 4.07
C SER A 188 -13.42 -14.74 2.87
N LEU A 189 -12.67 -15.28 1.90
CA LEU A 189 -12.31 -14.58 0.67
C LEU A 189 -13.55 -14.19 -0.16
N ILE A 190 -14.54 -15.09 -0.26
CA ILE A 190 -15.80 -14.83 -0.98
C ILE A 190 -16.63 -13.77 -0.23
N ALA A 191 -16.70 -13.83 1.10
CA ALA A 191 -17.41 -12.84 1.90
C ALA A 191 -16.80 -11.43 1.74
N GLU A 192 -15.47 -11.32 1.83
CA GLU A 192 -14.73 -10.07 1.66
C GLU A 192 -14.90 -9.51 0.23
N GLN A 193 -14.87 -10.36 -0.80
CA GLN A 193 -15.15 -9.94 -2.18
C GLN A 193 -16.60 -9.45 -2.37
N LEU A 194 -17.59 -10.10 -1.75
CA LEU A 194 -18.99 -9.69 -1.82
C LEU A 194 -19.23 -8.37 -1.08
N GLU A 195 -18.60 -8.17 0.08
CA GLU A 195 -18.66 -6.91 0.83
C GLU A 195 -18.01 -5.76 0.03
N LEU A 196 -16.82 -6.00 -0.54
CA LEU A 196 -16.08 -5.02 -1.34
C LEU A 196 -16.77 -4.71 -2.68
N PHE A 197 -17.49 -5.69 -3.27
CA PHE A 197 -18.37 -5.48 -4.42
C PHE A 197 -19.60 -4.65 -4.04
N GLY A 198 -20.25 -4.97 -2.91
CA GLY A 198 -21.37 -4.20 -2.36
C GLY A 198 -21.00 -2.74 -2.10
N ALA A 199 -19.90 -2.51 -1.38
CA ALA A 199 -19.38 -1.18 -1.08
C ALA A 199 -19.02 -0.33 -2.32
N LYS A 200 -18.69 -0.97 -3.46
CA LYS A 200 -18.43 -0.30 -4.74
C LYS A 200 -19.67 -0.12 -5.61
N GLN A 201 -20.67 -0.99 -5.49
CA GLN A 201 -21.93 -0.97 -6.24
C GLN A 201 -22.94 0.00 -5.61
N GLU A 202 -23.09 -0.01 -4.28
CA GLU A 202 -24.13 0.75 -3.58
C GLU A 202 -24.03 2.28 -3.79
N PRO A 203 -22.84 2.92 -3.78
CA PRO A 203 -22.73 4.34 -4.11
C PRO A 203 -23.15 4.61 -5.56
N LYS A 204 -22.62 3.84 -6.52
CA LYS A 204 -22.94 3.99 -7.94
C LYS A 204 -24.44 3.82 -8.21
N LEU A 205 -25.09 2.86 -7.55
CA LEU A 205 -26.54 2.67 -7.64
C LEU A 205 -27.32 3.86 -7.06
N LYS A 206 -26.86 4.46 -5.95
CA LYS A 206 -27.47 5.68 -5.37
C LYS A 206 -27.28 6.89 -6.29
N ASP A 207 -26.10 7.04 -6.88
CA ASP A 207 -25.79 8.12 -7.82
C ASP A 207 -26.66 7.99 -9.08
N SER A 208 -26.64 6.83 -9.75
CA SER A 208 -27.49 6.55 -10.92
C SER A 208 -28.99 6.67 -10.62
N HIS A 209 -29.45 6.29 -9.42
CA HIS A 209 -30.83 6.48 -9.01
C HIS A 209 -31.16 7.97 -8.77
N SER A 210 -30.21 8.77 -8.30
CA SER A 210 -30.38 10.22 -8.16
C SER A 210 -30.47 10.93 -9.52
N GLU A 211 -29.61 10.54 -10.47
CA GLU A 211 -29.64 11.00 -11.86
C GLU A 211 -30.95 10.61 -12.55
N LEU A 212 -31.38 9.36 -12.43
CA LEU A 212 -32.65 8.87 -12.98
C LEU A 212 -33.83 9.66 -12.42
N LYS A 213 -33.83 9.95 -11.12
CA LYS A 213 -34.88 10.74 -10.45
C LYS A 213 -34.88 12.21 -10.91
N GLN A 214 -33.70 12.78 -11.19
CA GLN A 214 -33.57 14.12 -11.76
C GLN A 214 -34.05 14.16 -13.22
N ALA A 215 -33.64 13.20 -14.04
CA ALA A 215 -34.08 13.05 -15.43
C ALA A 215 -35.61 12.84 -15.53
N LEU A 216 -36.20 12.03 -14.63
CA LEU A 216 -37.65 11.85 -14.55
C LEU A 216 -38.37 13.17 -14.25
N LYS A 217 -37.83 13.98 -13.32
CA LYS A 217 -38.39 15.29 -12.95
C LYS A 217 -38.29 16.31 -14.10
N ILE A 218 -37.21 16.27 -14.88
CA ILE A 218 -37.05 17.07 -16.10
C ILE A 218 -38.07 16.63 -17.16
N SER A 219 -38.17 15.33 -17.44
CA SER A 219 -39.15 14.76 -18.40
C SER A 219 -40.61 14.98 -18.01
N GLN A 220 -40.92 15.14 -16.72
CA GLN A 220 -42.24 15.59 -16.26
C GLN A 220 -42.47 17.07 -16.61
N LYS A 221 -41.53 17.95 -16.25
CA LYS A 221 -41.60 19.38 -16.57
C LYS A 221 -41.71 19.65 -18.07
N GLU A 222 -40.95 18.94 -18.89
CA GLU A 222 -41.02 19.02 -20.37
C GLU A 222 -42.38 18.57 -20.91
N ARG A 223 -43.01 17.55 -20.30
CA ARG A 223 -44.37 17.12 -20.67
C ARG A 223 -45.42 18.15 -20.29
N ASP A 224 -45.31 18.75 -19.11
CA ASP A 224 -46.21 19.81 -18.66
C ASP A 224 -46.09 21.04 -19.59
N GLU A 225 -44.86 21.43 -19.94
CA GLU A 225 -44.58 22.51 -20.90
C GLU A 225 -45.12 22.20 -22.31
N LEU A 226 -44.88 20.99 -22.83
CA LEU A 226 -45.49 20.54 -24.10
C LEU A 226 -47.02 20.54 -24.05
N GLN A 227 -47.63 20.25 -22.90
CA GLN A 227 -49.08 20.33 -22.76
C GLN A 227 -49.56 21.78 -22.82
N THR A 228 -48.88 22.73 -22.17
CA THR A 228 -49.22 24.16 -22.30
C THR A 228 -49.08 24.68 -23.73
N VAL A 229 -48.07 24.20 -24.49
CA VAL A 229 -47.91 24.55 -25.91
C VAL A 229 -49.07 24.01 -26.76
N ARG A 230 -49.48 22.75 -26.55
CA ARG A 230 -50.66 22.16 -27.22
C ARG A 230 -51.97 22.86 -26.87
N ASP A 231 -52.10 23.36 -25.65
CA ASP A 231 -53.27 24.09 -25.21
C ASP A 231 -53.37 25.45 -25.94
N HIS A 232 -52.24 26.15 -26.06
CA HIS A 232 -52.15 27.39 -26.84
C HIS A 232 -52.27 27.19 -28.36
N GLU A 233 -51.75 26.07 -28.91
CA GLU A 233 -51.97 25.70 -30.31
C GLU A 233 -53.46 25.48 -30.62
N ARG A 234 -54.20 24.83 -29.70
CA ARG A 234 -55.66 24.66 -29.81
C ARG A 234 -56.40 25.99 -29.72
N GLU A 235 -55.97 26.90 -28.85
CA GLU A 235 -56.50 28.27 -28.74
C GLU A 235 -56.32 29.04 -30.07
N LEU A 236 -55.08 29.12 -30.59
CA LEU A 236 -54.78 29.78 -31.87
C LEU A 236 -55.54 29.17 -33.05
N ASN A 237 -55.75 27.86 -33.08
CA ASN A 237 -56.52 27.19 -34.12
C ASN A 237 -58.03 27.50 -34.01
N ASN A 238 -58.56 27.67 -32.79
CA ASN A 238 -59.94 28.13 -32.58
C ASN A 238 -60.10 29.58 -33.06
N ASP A 239 -59.20 30.48 -32.68
CA ASP A 239 -59.17 31.88 -33.13
C ASP A 239 -59.10 31.99 -34.66
N LEU A 240 -58.26 31.16 -35.30
CA LEU A 240 -58.13 31.11 -36.76
C LEU A 240 -59.43 30.64 -37.43
N ASN A 241 -60.13 29.67 -36.85
CA ASN A 241 -61.41 29.19 -37.36
C ASN A 241 -62.54 30.20 -37.14
N GLU A 242 -62.56 30.92 -36.02
CA GLU A 242 -63.50 32.03 -35.79
C GLU A 242 -63.26 33.17 -36.79
N ALA A 243 -61.99 33.53 -37.05
CA ALA A 243 -61.62 34.53 -38.05
C ALA A 243 -62.02 34.11 -39.47
N ARG A 244 -61.89 32.83 -39.82
CA ARG A 244 -62.37 32.26 -41.09
C ARG A 244 -63.89 32.33 -41.23
N GLN A 245 -64.63 32.01 -40.16
CA GLN A 245 -66.09 32.10 -40.19
C GLN A 245 -66.55 33.56 -40.40
N LYS A 246 -66.00 34.51 -39.64
CA LYS A 246 -66.28 35.95 -39.82
C LYS A 246 -65.95 36.44 -41.23
N ALA A 247 -64.89 35.91 -41.87
CA ALA A 247 -64.55 36.25 -43.25
C ALA A 247 -65.56 35.69 -44.28
N LEU A 248 -66.12 34.49 -44.03
CA LEU A 248 -67.19 33.92 -44.85
C LEU A 248 -68.52 34.69 -44.69
N ASP A 249 -68.84 35.10 -43.46
CA ASP A 249 -70.03 35.92 -43.18
C ASP A 249 -69.93 37.28 -43.91
N LEU A 250 -68.79 37.98 -43.79
CA LEU A 250 -68.51 39.22 -44.53
C LEU A 250 -68.51 39.04 -46.06
N GLN A 251 -68.07 37.88 -46.57
CA GLN A 251 -68.16 37.57 -48.00
C GLN A 251 -69.61 37.38 -48.45
N THR A 252 -70.47 36.81 -47.59
CA THR A 252 -71.90 36.64 -47.84
C THR A 252 -72.61 38.00 -47.88
N ASP A 253 -72.36 38.87 -46.90
CA ASP A 253 -72.88 40.24 -46.88
C ASP A 253 -72.46 41.05 -48.12
N LYS A 254 -71.19 40.91 -48.53
CA LYS A 254 -70.67 41.53 -49.76
C LYS A 254 -71.42 41.08 -51.01
N VAL A 255 -71.77 39.79 -51.13
CA VAL A 255 -72.55 39.29 -52.27
C VAL A 255 -73.97 39.87 -52.25
N ALA A 256 -74.64 39.88 -51.09
CA ALA A 256 -75.97 40.47 -50.95
C ALA A 256 -75.99 41.97 -51.34
N LEU A 257 -74.98 42.75 -50.92
CA LEU A 257 -74.84 44.16 -51.30
C LEU A 257 -74.62 44.34 -52.81
N PHE A 258 -73.89 43.44 -53.49
CA PHE A 258 -73.76 43.47 -54.95
C PHE A 258 -75.05 43.14 -55.68
N GLU A 259 -75.87 42.22 -55.16
CA GLU A 259 -77.19 41.92 -55.72
C GLU A 259 -78.13 43.13 -55.61
N GLU A 260 -78.20 43.79 -54.45
CA GLU A 260 -78.97 45.02 -54.28
C GLU A 260 -78.49 46.15 -55.20
N LEU A 261 -77.17 46.34 -55.33
CA LEU A 261 -76.60 47.33 -56.25
C LEU A 261 -77.01 47.05 -57.72
N ASN A 262 -77.09 45.79 -58.12
CA ASN A 262 -77.51 45.40 -59.48
C ASN A 262 -79.02 45.59 -59.70
N LYS A 263 -79.87 45.39 -58.68
CA LYS A 263 -81.30 45.74 -58.73
C LYS A 263 -81.47 47.24 -58.96
N VAL A 264 -80.78 48.08 -58.19
CA VAL A 264 -80.83 49.55 -58.31
C VAL A 264 -80.38 50.02 -59.70
N LYS A 265 -79.27 49.48 -60.23
CA LYS A 265 -78.81 49.80 -61.59
C LYS A 265 -79.83 49.43 -62.67
N SER A 266 -80.53 48.30 -62.50
CA SER A 266 -81.53 47.83 -63.46
C SER A 266 -82.76 48.75 -63.48
N ALA A 267 -83.26 49.14 -62.30
CA ALA A 267 -84.37 50.08 -62.17
C ALA A 267 -84.05 51.46 -62.77
N LEU A 268 -82.83 51.96 -62.57
CA LEU A 268 -82.38 53.24 -63.15
C LEU A 268 -82.32 53.19 -64.70
N ALA A 269 -81.86 52.07 -65.27
CA ALA A 269 -81.86 51.87 -66.72
C ALA A 269 -83.29 51.81 -67.30
N GLU A 270 -84.22 51.15 -66.60
CA GLU A 270 -85.64 51.13 -66.98
C GLU A 270 -86.24 52.53 -66.96
N GLN A 271 -86.05 53.30 -65.88
CA GLN A 271 -86.53 54.69 -65.77
C GLN A 271 -85.96 55.58 -66.90
N THR A 272 -84.69 55.39 -67.26
CA THR A 272 -84.04 56.14 -68.35
C THR A 272 -84.71 55.88 -69.70
N THR A 273 -85.05 54.62 -70.00
CA THR A 273 -85.70 54.28 -71.28
C THR A 273 -87.15 54.76 -71.35
N GLN A 274 -87.90 54.72 -70.24
CA GLN A 274 -89.25 55.31 -70.16
C GLN A 274 -89.26 56.83 -70.43
N PHE A 275 -88.24 57.54 -69.95
CA PHE A 275 -88.05 58.97 -70.22
C PHE A 275 -87.76 59.25 -71.71
N GLU A 276 -86.91 58.46 -72.35
CA GLU A 276 -86.61 58.61 -73.78
C GLU A 276 -87.82 58.33 -74.69
N ILE A 277 -88.63 57.32 -74.37
CA ILE A 277 -89.88 57.01 -75.09
C ILE A 277 -90.85 58.20 -74.99
N SER A 278 -91.11 58.69 -73.78
CA SER A 278 -92.01 59.82 -73.50
C SER A 278 -91.61 61.10 -74.24
N LYS A 279 -90.31 61.27 -74.51
CA LYS A 279 -89.74 62.39 -75.27
C LYS A 279 -89.97 62.27 -76.78
N MET A 280 -90.07 61.05 -77.33
CA MET A 280 -90.28 60.82 -78.76
C MET A 280 -91.76 60.88 -79.17
N GLU A 281 -92.69 60.51 -78.28
CA GLU A 281 -94.12 60.44 -78.61
C GLU A 281 -94.83 61.81 -78.68
N ASN A 282 -94.34 62.82 -77.95
CA ASN A 282 -94.97 64.16 -77.87
C ASN A 282 -94.60 65.12 -79.02
N GLY A 283 -94.32 64.58 -80.21
CA GLY A 283 -93.60 65.26 -81.30
C GLY A 283 -94.38 65.77 -82.52
N SER A 284 -95.72 65.86 -82.53
CA SER A 284 -96.45 66.41 -83.69
C SER A 284 -97.92 66.82 -83.44
N ILE A 285 -98.28 68.08 -83.74
CA ILE A 285 -99.47 68.56 -84.50
C ILE A 285 -99.85 70.03 -84.17
N TYR A 286 -100.18 70.79 -85.22
CA TYR A 286 -100.61 72.20 -85.24
C TYR A 286 -102.14 72.31 -85.46
N THR A 287 -102.86 73.43 -85.21
CA THR A 287 -102.39 74.81 -84.88
C THR A 287 -103.24 75.53 -83.81
N SER A 288 -104.50 75.14 -83.57
CA SER A 288 -105.34 75.73 -82.50
C SER A 288 -104.75 75.53 -81.10
N GLY A 289 -103.86 74.54 -80.99
CA GLY A 289 -102.91 74.36 -79.93
C GLY A 289 -102.32 75.68 -79.45
N LEU A 290 -101.72 76.54 -80.29
CA LEU A 290 -100.80 77.65 -79.93
C LEU A 290 -101.08 78.51 -78.68
N ARG A 291 -102.30 78.58 -78.12
CA ARG A 291 -102.56 79.17 -76.80
C ARG A 291 -102.60 78.15 -75.67
N SER A 292 -103.24 76.99 -75.86
CA SER A 292 -103.04 75.80 -75.01
C SER A 292 -101.63 75.24 -75.13
N GLN A 293 -100.92 75.45 -76.23
CA GLN A 293 -99.51 75.17 -76.46
C GLN A 293 -98.63 76.30 -75.96
N LEU A 294 -99.12 77.52 -75.71
CA LEU A 294 -98.36 78.50 -74.93
C LEU A 294 -98.47 78.19 -73.44
N GLU A 295 -99.65 77.79 -72.97
CA GLU A 295 -99.86 77.34 -71.60
C GLU A 295 -99.26 75.95 -71.35
N GLU A 296 -99.27 75.04 -72.33
CA GLU A 296 -98.50 73.79 -72.31
C GLU A 296 -97.02 74.06 -72.52
N LEU A 297 -96.55 74.96 -73.40
CA LEU A 297 -95.11 75.30 -73.45
C LEU A 297 -94.66 76.01 -72.16
N LYS A 298 -95.56 76.68 -71.45
CA LYS A 298 -95.32 77.23 -70.12
C LYS A 298 -95.32 76.12 -69.07
N ASN A 299 -96.27 75.19 -69.10
CA ASN A 299 -96.28 74.00 -68.24
C ASN A 299 -95.12 73.05 -68.55
N TYR A 300 -94.68 72.92 -69.80
CA TYR A 300 -93.50 72.17 -70.26
C TYR A 300 -92.24 72.95 -69.90
N ARG A 301 -92.23 74.28 -69.96
CA ARG A 301 -91.11 75.08 -69.44
C ARG A 301 -91.01 74.95 -67.93
N ASP A 302 -92.12 74.94 -67.22
CA ASP A 302 -92.18 74.80 -65.77
C ASP A 302 -91.90 73.34 -65.34
N LEU A 303 -92.30 72.35 -66.13
CA LEU A 303 -91.95 70.93 -65.97
C LEU A 303 -90.49 70.65 -66.35
N VAL A 304 -89.94 71.29 -67.38
CA VAL A 304 -88.51 71.23 -67.74
C VAL A 304 -87.69 72.00 -66.72
N ASN A 305 -88.19 73.11 -66.16
CA ASN A 305 -87.54 73.79 -65.04
C ASN A 305 -87.60 72.94 -63.78
N ALA A 306 -88.73 72.26 -63.49
CA ALA A 306 -88.87 71.35 -62.36
C ALA A 306 -87.97 70.12 -62.51
N SER A 307 -87.95 69.48 -63.68
CA SER A 307 -87.06 68.36 -64.02
C SER A 307 -85.59 68.78 -64.04
N ARG A 308 -85.27 70.02 -64.49
CA ARG A 308 -83.92 70.58 -64.36
C ARG A 308 -83.54 70.80 -62.90
N LEU A 309 -84.44 71.34 -62.07
CA LEU A 309 -84.23 71.50 -60.63
C LEU A 309 -84.11 70.15 -59.92
N GLU A 310 -84.88 69.14 -60.34
CA GLU A 310 -84.84 67.79 -59.80
C GLU A 310 -83.54 67.08 -60.15
N THR A 311 -83.11 67.15 -61.41
CA THR A 311 -81.80 66.62 -61.85
C THR A 311 -80.62 67.42 -61.27
N GLU A 312 -80.75 68.74 -61.06
CA GLU A 312 -79.75 69.56 -60.37
C GLU A 312 -79.66 69.19 -58.89
N LEU A 313 -80.79 68.89 -58.23
CA LEU A 313 -80.86 68.42 -56.85
C LEU A 313 -80.35 66.97 -56.72
N GLU A 314 -80.59 66.10 -57.70
CA GLU A 314 -80.04 64.74 -57.77
C GLU A 314 -78.53 64.75 -58.06
N LEU A 315 -78.05 65.66 -58.91
CA LEU A 315 -76.61 65.93 -59.08
C LEU A 315 -75.98 66.44 -57.77
N GLU A 316 -76.68 67.25 -56.98
CA GLU A 316 -76.18 67.70 -55.68
C GLU A 316 -76.20 66.58 -54.63
N ARG A 317 -77.25 65.74 -54.59
CA ARG A 317 -77.28 64.51 -53.77
C ARG A 317 -76.13 63.56 -54.12
N THR A 318 -75.86 63.35 -55.41
CA THR A 318 -74.76 62.47 -55.83
C THR A 318 -73.39 63.09 -55.56
N ARG A 319 -73.22 64.42 -55.66
CA ARG A 319 -72.01 65.12 -55.20
C ARG A 319 -71.76 64.95 -53.71
N GLU A 320 -72.77 65.12 -52.87
CA GLU A 320 -72.64 64.91 -51.42
C GLU A 320 -72.40 63.43 -51.09
N ALA A 321 -73.02 62.48 -51.81
CA ALA A 321 -72.72 61.05 -51.69
C ALA A 321 -71.26 60.72 -52.09
N PHE A 322 -70.75 61.30 -53.20
CA PHE A 322 -69.35 61.17 -53.60
C PHE A 322 -68.38 61.80 -52.60
N LYS A 323 -68.76 62.91 -51.98
CA LYS A 323 -67.99 63.58 -50.92
C LYS A 323 -67.93 62.71 -49.67
N GLY A 324 -69.06 62.18 -49.20
CA GLY A 324 -69.10 61.22 -48.09
C GLY A 324 -68.28 59.96 -48.36
N ALA A 325 -68.41 59.35 -49.55
CA ALA A 325 -67.61 58.19 -49.94
C ALA A 325 -66.10 58.49 -50.04
N ARG A 326 -65.72 59.72 -50.40
CA ARG A 326 -64.33 60.17 -50.38
C ARG A 326 -63.80 60.34 -48.96
N GLU A 327 -64.59 60.96 -48.08
CA GLU A 327 -64.24 61.12 -46.65
C GLU A 327 -64.09 59.75 -45.97
N GLU A 328 -64.96 58.78 -46.29
CA GLU A 328 -64.86 57.39 -45.82
C GLU A 328 -63.62 56.66 -46.36
N LEU A 329 -63.29 56.85 -47.65
CA LEU A 329 -62.07 56.26 -48.23
C LEU A 329 -60.79 56.87 -47.63
N GLU A 330 -60.83 58.15 -47.23
CA GLU A 330 -59.74 58.83 -46.54
C GLU A 330 -59.56 58.32 -45.09
N THR A 331 -60.64 58.06 -44.35
CA THR A 331 -60.55 57.44 -43.01
C THR A 331 -60.06 55.99 -43.08
N GLN A 332 -60.52 55.19 -44.05
CA GLN A 332 -60.01 53.84 -44.29
C GLN A 332 -58.52 53.85 -44.66
N ALA A 333 -58.05 54.81 -45.46
CA ALA A 333 -56.63 54.95 -45.79
C ALA A 333 -55.77 55.26 -44.55
N LEU A 334 -56.25 56.12 -43.65
CA LEU A 334 -55.58 56.42 -42.37
C LEU A 334 -55.57 55.21 -41.43
N GLU A 335 -56.65 54.44 -41.36
CA GLU A 335 -56.71 53.21 -40.56
C GLU A 335 -55.72 52.14 -41.09
N LEU A 336 -55.68 51.94 -42.41
CA LEU A 336 -54.70 51.05 -43.04
C LEU A 336 -53.25 51.50 -42.83
N ALA A 337 -52.97 52.80 -42.79
CA ALA A 337 -51.65 53.32 -42.45
C ALA A 337 -51.27 52.99 -40.99
N ARG A 338 -52.18 53.24 -40.04
CA ARG A 338 -52.00 52.89 -38.62
C ARG A 338 -51.79 51.38 -38.41
N LEU A 339 -52.55 50.53 -39.11
CA LEU A 339 -52.40 49.07 -39.02
C LEU A 339 -51.04 48.61 -39.57
N ARG A 340 -50.53 49.24 -40.63
CA ARG A 340 -49.17 48.97 -41.15
C ARG A 340 -48.08 49.36 -40.17
N GLU A 341 -48.17 50.53 -39.54
CA GLU A 341 -47.23 50.95 -38.49
C GLU A 341 -47.25 49.97 -37.30
N GLN A 342 -48.43 49.55 -36.86
CA GLN A 342 -48.57 48.56 -35.78
C GLN A 342 -47.97 47.20 -36.16
N ALA A 343 -48.18 46.74 -37.41
CA ALA A 343 -47.59 45.50 -37.91
C ALA A 343 -46.05 45.59 -37.95
N GLN A 344 -45.50 46.70 -38.47
CA GLN A 344 -44.05 46.94 -38.54
C GLN A 344 -43.41 47.04 -37.14
N GLY A 345 -44.12 47.64 -36.17
CA GLY A 345 -43.73 47.63 -34.76
C GLY A 345 -43.61 46.21 -34.20
N LYS A 346 -44.65 45.38 -34.38
CA LYS A 346 -44.63 43.97 -33.98
C LYS A 346 -43.55 43.14 -34.68
N THR A 347 -43.26 43.40 -35.96
CA THR A 347 -42.15 42.74 -36.67
C THR A 347 -40.80 43.11 -36.04
N SER A 348 -40.59 44.38 -35.72
CA SER A 348 -39.36 44.87 -35.08
C SER A 348 -39.17 44.31 -33.67
N GLU A 349 -40.26 44.19 -32.91
CA GLU A 349 -40.31 43.56 -31.59
C GLU A 349 -40.00 42.05 -31.68
N SER A 350 -40.61 41.33 -32.63
CA SER A 350 -40.32 39.93 -32.91
C SER A 350 -38.85 39.69 -33.27
N GLU A 351 -38.25 40.53 -34.12
CA GLU A 351 -36.82 40.45 -34.43
C GLU A 351 -35.93 40.65 -33.19
N LEU A 352 -36.30 41.55 -32.27
CA LEU A 352 -35.56 41.76 -31.02
C LEU A 352 -35.70 40.54 -30.09
N HIS A 353 -36.88 39.92 -30.02
CA HIS A 353 -37.07 38.66 -29.31
C HIS A 353 -36.24 37.53 -29.92
N THR A 354 -36.22 37.37 -31.25
CA THR A 354 -35.38 36.38 -31.93
C THR A 354 -33.89 36.59 -31.63
N LYS A 355 -33.41 37.83 -31.68
CA LYS A 355 -32.02 38.17 -31.32
C LYS A 355 -31.72 37.87 -29.84
N ARG A 356 -32.68 38.10 -28.94
CA ARG A 356 -32.52 37.79 -27.51
C ARG A 356 -32.51 36.29 -27.23
N ILE A 357 -33.36 35.51 -27.92
CA ILE A 357 -33.36 34.05 -27.84
C ILE A 357 -32.02 33.49 -28.31
N ALA A 358 -31.54 33.88 -29.50
CA ALA A 358 -30.23 33.43 -30.01
C ALA A 358 -29.06 33.77 -29.06
N SER A 359 -29.08 34.95 -28.43
CA SER A 359 -28.10 35.33 -27.38
C SER A 359 -28.15 34.39 -26.17
N LEU A 360 -29.35 34.07 -25.69
CA LEU A 360 -29.54 33.18 -24.54
C LEU A 360 -29.18 31.72 -24.87
N GLU A 361 -29.45 31.26 -26.09
CA GLU A 361 -29.01 29.94 -26.57
C GLU A 361 -27.48 29.84 -26.58
N THR A 362 -26.77 30.89 -27.04
CA THR A 362 -25.29 30.91 -26.97
C THR A 362 -24.74 30.96 -25.54
N GLU A 363 -25.35 31.75 -24.65
CA GLU A 363 -24.98 31.79 -23.23
C GLU A 363 -25.22 30.43 -22.53
N LEU A 364 -26.29 29.72 -22.91
CA LEU A 364 -26.66 28.41 -22.35
C LEU A 364 -25.74 27.30 -22.85
N GLU A 365 -25.37 27.28 -24.13
CA GLU A 365 -24.39 26.31 -24.65
C GLU A 365 -22.98 26.56 -24.10
N GLU A 366 -22.57 27.82 -23.91
CA GLU A 366 -21.33 28.14 -23.18
C GLU A 366 -21.39 27.69 -21.71
N GLY A 367 -22.51 27.92 -21.03
CA GLY A 367 -22.71 27.50 -19.64
C GLY A 367 -22.63 25.98 -19.49
N LYS A 368 -23.26 25.25 -20.41
CA LYS A 368 -23.21 23.79 -20.51
C LYS A 368 -21.77 23.30 -20.73
N LYS A 369 -21.03 23.87 -21.69
CA LYS A 369 -19.62 23.52 -21.93
C LYS A 369 -18.74 23.74 -20.69
N ARG A 370 -18.91 24.87 -19.97
CA ARG A 370 -18.20 25.12 -18.70
C ARG A 370 -18.56 24.12 -17.61
N SER A 371 -19.82 23.67 -17.56
CA SER A 371 -20.25 22.63 -16.61
C SER A 371 -19.69 21.25 -16.93
N GLU A 372 -19.53 20.92 -18.21
CA GLU A 372 -18.87 19.70 -18.70
C GLU A 372 -17.36 19.72 -18.39
N GLU A 373 -16.68 20.84 -18.66
CA GLU A 373 -15.27 21.05 -18.30
C GLU A 373 -15.04 20.92 -16.77
N LEU A 374 -15.94 21.46 -15.94
CA LEU A 374 -15.89 21.29 -14.47
C LEU A 374 -16.16 19.84 -14.02
N ALA A 375 -17.04 19.11 -14.71
CA ALA A 375 -17.28 17.69 -14.43
C ALA A 375 -16.05 16.83 -14.79
N GLU A 376 -15.41 17.09 -15.93
CA GLU A 376 -14.13 16.46 -16.29
C GLU A 376 -13.03 16.77 -15.29
N GLU A 377 -12.90 18.02 -14.85
CA GLU A 377 -11.87 18.37 -13.87
C GLU A 377 -12.14 17.73 -12.50
N SER A 378 -13.40 17.66 -12.08
CA SER A 378 -13.80 16.94 -10.85
C SER A 378 -13.45 15.46 -10.90
N THR A 379 -13.68 14.77 -12.03
CA THR A 379 -13.29 13.35 -12.17
C THR A 379 -11.76 13.17 -12.16
N ARG A 380 -10.99 14.06 -12.82
CA ARG A 380 -9.52 14.04 -12.74
C ARG A 380 -8.99 14.25 -11.31
N GLN A 381 -9.61 15.15 -10.53
CA GLN A 381 -9.24 15.38 -9.14
C GLN A 381 -9.58 14.17 -8.25
N LEU A 382 -10.71 13.50 -8.52
CA LEU A 382 -11.09 12.26 -7.82
C LEU A 382 -10.11 11.12 -8.10
N ASP A 383 -9.73 10.92 -9.37
CA ASP A 383 -8.74 9.91 -9.77
C ASP A 383 -7.36 10.20 -9.16
N GLN A 384 -6.95 11.47 -9.11
CA GLN A 384 -5.72 11.89 -8.44
C GLN A 384 -5.76 11.61 -6.94
N ALA A 385 -6.89 11.88 -6.27
CA ALA A 385 -7.06 11.58 -4.85
C ALA A 385 -7.03 10.06 -4.58
N GLN A 386 -7.67 9.24 -5.42
CA GLN A 386 -7.60 7.78 -5.32
C GLN A 386 -6.16 7.25 -5.52
N ALA A 387 -5.43 7.78 -6.52
CA ALA A 387 -4.04 7.41 -6.75
C ALA A 387 -3.15 7.76 -5.54
N GLN A 388 -3.34 8.94 -4.93
CA GLN A 388 -2.64 9.32 -3.70
C GLN A 388 -3.00 8.44 -2.50
N THR A 389 -4.26 8.03 -2.36
CA THR A 389 -4.70 7.09 -1.31
C THR A 389 -3.99 5.75 -1.47
N ILE A 390 -4.01 5.15 -2.67
CA ILE A 390 -3.33 3.88 -2.97
C ILE A 390 -1.81 4.00 -2.74
N GLU A 391 -1.20 5.13 -3.09
CA GLU A 391 0.22 5.38 -2.81
C GLU A 391 0.49 5.45 -1.30
N SER A 392 -0.39 6.10 -0.53
CA SER A 392 -0.26 6.21 0.93
C SER A 392 -0.41 4.86 1.63
N GLU A 393 -1.34 4.00 1.19
CA GLU A 393 -1.51 2.63 1.66
C GLU A 393 -0.26 1.79 1.37
N ARG A 394 0.30 1.90 0.16
CA ARG A 394 1.54 1.21 -0.22
C ARG A 394 2.72 1.66 0.65
N ARG A 395 2.86 2.96 0.92
CA ARG A 395 3.89 3.51 1.84
C ARG A 395 3.67 3.01 3.27
N MET A 396 2.43 2.91 3.74
CA MET A 396 2.10 2.37 5.06
C MET A 396 2.46 0.88 5.17
N GLN A 397 2.16 0.07 4.15
CA GLN A 397 2.58 -1.35 4.09
C GLN A 397 4.10 -1.49 4.10
N GLN A 398 4.84 -0.61 3.41
CA GLN A 398 6.31 -0.58 3.46
C GLN A 398 6.83 -0.23 4.86
N ILE A 399 6.22 0.73 5.56
CA ILE A 399 6.58 1.08 6.94
C ILE A 399 6.36 -0.12 7.87
N ILE A 400 5.19 -0.77 7.81
CA ILE A 400 4.88 -1.96 8.62
C ILE A 400 5.89 -3.09 8.36
N SER A 401 6.28 -3.30 7.11
CA SER A 401 7.30 -4.31 6.74
C SER A 401 8.67 -3.96 7.34
N LEU A 402 9.09 -2.70 7.27
CA LEU A 402 10.37 -2.23 7.81
C LEU A 402 10.39 -2.23 9.34
N GLU A 403 9.27 -1.94 10.00
CA GLU A 403 9.11 -2.05 11.45
C GLU A 403 9.22 -3.51 11.91
N ALA A 404 8.64 -4.46 11.16
CA ALA A 404 8.78 -5.89 11.44
C ALA A 404 10.22 -6.39 11.25
N GLU A 405 10.93 -5.93 10.22
CA GLU A 405 12.36 -6.19 10.02
C GLU A 405 13.21 -5.60 11.16
N LEU A 406 12.95 -4.35 11.55
CA LEU A 406 13.63 -3.68 12.66
C LEU A 406 13.43 -4.39 14.01
N GLU A 407 12.21 -4.82 14.33
CA GLU A 407 11.94 -5.60 15.55
C GLU A 407 12.60 -6.99 15.49
N GLY A 408 12.73 -7.58 14.29
CA GLY A 408 13.50 -8.79 14.04
C GLY A 408 15.00 -8.62 14.29
N GLU A 409 15.62 -7.57 13.74
CA GLU A 409 17.03 -7.23 13.99
C GLU A 409 17.28 -6.82 15.44
N LYS A 410 16.34 -6.11 16.07
CA LYS A 410 16.38 -5.77 17.50
C LYS A 410 16.43 -7.03 18.36
N LYS A 411 15.59 -8.04 18.10
CA LYS A 411 15.65 -9.34 18.78
C LYS A 411 17.00 -10.05 18.58
N LYS A 412 17.52 -10.10 17.35
CA LYS A 412 18.87 -10.66 17.09
C LYS A 412 19.96 -9.91 17.87
N SER A 413 19.85 -8.58 18.00
CA SER A 413 20.79 -7.78 18.77
C SER A 413 20.66 -8.03 20.28
N GLU A 414 19.45 -8.28 20.77
CA GLU A 414 19.17 -8.62 22.17
C GLU A 414 19.68 -10.02 22.51
N ASP A 415 19.49 -10.99 21.61
CA ASP A 415 20.08 -12.34 21.69
C ASP A 415 21.62 -12.27 21.72
N LEU A 416 22.24 -11.44 20.85
CA LEU A 416 23.68 -11.18 20.85
C LEU A 416 24.16 -10.50 22.14
N VAL A 417 23.37 -9.62 22.74
CA VAL A 417 23.68 -9.00 24.04
C VAL A 417 23.56 -10.02 25.18
N GLN A 418 22.56 -10.91 25.15
CA GLN A 418 22.46 -12.03 26.09
C GLN A 418 23.63 -13.00 25.95
N GLU A 419 24.02 -13.37 24.73
CA GLU A 419 25.17 -14.23 24.47
C GLU A 419 26.48 -13.56 24.90
N SER A 420 26.67 -12.27 24.60
CA SER A 420 27.80 -11.47 25.09
C SER A 420 27.87 -11.42 26.61
N THR A 421 26.72 -11.30 27.28
CA THR A 421 26.63 -11.30 28.75
C THR A 421 26.97 -12.69 29.31
N ARG A 422 26.40 -13.76 28.75
CA ARG A 422 26.72 -15.15 29.10
C ARG A 422 28.20 -15.47 28.90
N LEU A 423 28.81 -15.02 27.81
CA LEU A 423 30.24 -15.19 27.54
C LEU A 423 31.08 -14.38 28.54
N ARG A 424 30.63 -13.18 28.93
CA ARG A 424 31.28 -12.37 29.97
C ARG A 424 31.22 -13.06 31.33
N ASP A 425 30.09 -13.64 31.71
CA ASP A 425 29.93 -14.39 32.96
C ASP A 425 30.78 -15.67 32.96
N GLN A 426 30.86 -16.37 31.83
CA GLN A 426 31.78 -17.51 31.64
C GLN A 426 33.24 -17.08 31.74
N LEU A 427 33.60 -15.92 31.17
CA LEU A 427 34.95 -15.39 31.23
C LEU A 427 35.30 -14.92 32.64
N GLN A 428 34.35 -14.30 33.36
CA GLN A 428 34.52 -13.86 34.74
C GLN A 428 34.60 -15.04 35.72
N THR A 429 33.82 -16.11 35.52
CA THR A 429 33.99 -17.37 36.27
C THR A 429 35.30 -18.09 35.92
N LYS A 430 35.76 -18.04 34.66
CA LYS A 430 37.11 -18.49 34.30
C LYS A 430 38.21 -17.63 34.94
N THR A 431 38.00 -16.32 35.08
CA THR A 431 38.93 -15.42 35.76
C THR A 431 38.99 -15.73 37.25
N THR A 432 37.86 -15.91 37.94
CA THR A 432 37.87 -16.29 39.37
C THR A 432 38.39 -17.71 39.59
N GLU A 433 38.12 -18.65 38.68
CA GLU A 433 38.74 -20.00 38.68
C GLU A 433 40.27 -19.89 38.50
N SER A 434 40.76 -19.02 37.61
CA SER A 434 42.18 -18.75 37.41
C SER A 434 42.82 -18.02 38.60
N GLU A 435 42.13 -17.10 39.24
CA GLU A 435 42.57 -16.44 40.48
C GLU A 435 42.64 -17.43 41.63
N LEU A 436 41.66 -18.33 41.76
CA LEU A 436 41.64 -19.38 42.77
C LEU A 436 42.75 -20.42 42.50
N HIS A 437 43.02 -20.75 41.23
CA HIS A 437 44.22 -21.52 40.85
C HIS A 437 45.51 -20.78 41.18
N THR A 438 45.59 -19.47 40.97
CA THR A 438 46.78 -18.65 41.29
C THR A 438 46.98 -18.55 42.81
N GLN A 439 45.91 -18.37 43.58
CA GLN A 439 45.94 -18.44 45.04
C GLN A 439 46.31 -19.83 45.54
N ARG A 440 45.87 -20.90 44.87
CA ARG A 440 46.23 -22.28 45.21
C ARG A 440 47.69 -22.58 44.86
N ILE A 441 48.21 -22.06 43.76
CA ILE A 441 49.64 -22.10 43.42
C ILE A 441 50.43 -21.32 44.47
N ALA A 442 50.06 -20.09 44.80
CA ALA A 442 50.72 -19.31 45.85
C ALA A 442 50.65 -19.98 47.24
N SER A 443 49.52 -20.61 47.58
CA SER A 443 49.36 -21.40 48.81
C SER A 443 50.30 -22.61 48.80
N LEU A 444 50.34 -23.37 47.70
CA LEU A 444 51.27 -24.49 47.51
C LEU A 444 52.73 -24.02 47.49
N GLU A 445 53.05 -22.85 46.97
CA GLU A 445 54.39 -22.26 47.03
C GLU A 445 54.74 -21.84 48.47
N THR A 446 53.79 -21.35 49.27
CA THR A 446 54.02 -21.09 50.70
C THR A 446 54.11 -22.35 51.53
N GLU A 447 53.35 -23.40 51.21
CA GLU A 447 53.48 -24.73 51.82
C GLU A 447 54.79 -25.40 51.41
N LEU A 448 55.23 -25.28 50.16
CA LEU A 448 56.49 -25.81 49.66
C LEU A 448 57.69 -24.99 50.14
N ALA A 449 57.51 -23.69 50.42
CA ALA A 449 58.46 -22.89 51.20
C ALA A 449 58.44 -23.26 52.69
N GLY A 450 57.32 -23.74 53.21
CA GLY A 450 57.15 -24.33 54.53
C GLY A 450 57.84 -25.69 54.66
N GLU A 451 57.68 -26.58 53.69
CA GLU A 451 58.40 -27.84 53.54
C GLU A 451 59.88 -27.61 53.23
N LYS A 452 60.23 -26.56 52.49
CA LYS A 452 61.63 -26.14 52.33
C LYS A 452 62.20 -25.64 53.66
N ARG A 453 61.44 -24.90 54.47
CA ARG A 453 61.83 -24.59 55.85
C ARG A 453 61.93 -25.83 56.72
N ASN A 454 60.97 -26.76 56.67
CA ASN A 454 61.00 -28.00 57.45
C ASN A 454 62.13 -28.94 57.01
N SER A 455 62.45 -29.01 55.72
CA SER A 455 63.58 -29.80 55.21
C SER A 455 64.92 -29.10 55.43
N GLU A 456 64.97 -27.76 55.46
CA GLU A 456 66.11 -27.01 56.00
C GLU A 456 66.24 -27.13 57.53
N GLU A 457 65.14 -27.26 58.28
CA GLU A 457 65.10 -27.50 59.72
C GLU A 457 65.54 -28.93 60.01
N GLN A 458 65.08 -29.90 59.23
CA GLN A 458 65.50 -31.31 59.24
C GLN A 458 66.94 -31.48 58.71
N ALA A 459 67.43 -30.60 57.84
CA ALA A 459 68.84 -30.51 57.47
C ALA A 459 69.68 -29.81 58.55
N ARG A 460 69.15 -28.81 59.27
CA ARG A 460 69.76 -28.22 60.47
C ARG A 460 69.76 -29.23 61.63
N GLU A 461 68.77 -30.11 61.72
CA GLU A 461 68.69 -31.19 62.70
C GLU A 461 69.59 -32.35 62.30
N SER A 462 69.66 -32.71 61.02
CA SER A 462 70.66 -33.64 60.47
C SER A 462 72.09 -33.09 60.59
N ALA A 463 72.28 -31.78 60.52
CA ALA A 463 73.56 -31.11 60.80
C ALA A 463 73.84 -31.02 62.32
N ARG A 464 72.82 -30.94 63.18
CA ARG A 464 72.97 -31.09 64.64
C ARG A 464 73.31 -32.54 65.01
N LEU A 465 72.68 -33.54 64.39
CA LEU A 465 73.00 -34.96 64.55
C LEU A 465 74.36 -35.30 63.93
N GLY A 466 74.71 -34.71 62.79
CA GLY A 466 76.03 -34.76 62.18
C GLY A 466 77.11 -34.17 63.09
N LYS A 467 76.88 -33.00 63.68
CA LYS A 467 77.77 -32.42 64.70
C LYS A 467 77.79 -33.23 66.01
N ARG A 468 76.71 -33.92 66.38
CA ARG A 468 76.64 -34.84 67.54
C ARG A 468 77.35 -36.18 67.29
N ALA A 469 77.39 -36.63 66.03
CA ALA A 469 78.18 -37.77 65.59
C ALA A 469 79.67 -37.40 65.43
N GLN A 470 79.98 -36.21 64.92
CA GLN A 470 81.35 -35.71 64.79
C GLN A 470 81.98 -35.38 66.15
N ALA A 471 81.19 -34.89 67.12
CA ALA A 471 81.61 -34.78 68.51
C ALA A 471 81.93 -36.16 69.11
N LYS A 472 81.08 -37.17 68.90
CA LYS A 472 81.35 -38.55 69.35
C LYS A 472 82.51 -39.22 68.62
N ALA A 473 82.79 -38.86 67.36
CA ALA A 473 83.96 -39.35 66.63
C ALA A 473 85.26 -38.74 67.18
N ILE A 474 85.27 -37.45 67.50
CA ILE A 474 86.41 -36.76 68.14
C ILE A 474 86.62 -37.29 69.57
N GLU A 475 85.55 -37.54 70.31
CA GLU A 475 85.60 -38.12 71.66
C GLU A 475 86.09 -39.59 71.65
N SER A 476 85.69 -40.39 70.64
CA SER A 476 86.19 -41.75 70.40
C SER A 476 87.68 -41.79 70.06
N GLU A 477 88.15 -40.89 69.19
CA GLU A 477 89.57 -40.85 68.80
C GLU A 477 90.46 -40.24 69.91
N GLN A 478 89.93 -39.32 70.72
CA GLN A 478 90.56 -38.90 71.98
C GLN A 478 90.59 -40.02 73.04
N TYR A 479 89.59 -40.92 73.06
CA TYR A 479 89.63 -42.11 73.91
C TYR A 479 90.71 -43.10 73.45
N LYS A 480 90.87 -43.36 72.15
CA LYS A 480 92.00 -44.16 71.63
C LYS A 480 93.35 -43.55 71.96
N GLN A 481 93.54 -42.25 71.79
CA GLN A 481 94.79 -41.57 72.11
C GLN A 481 95.07 -41.57 73.64
N ARG A 482 94.03 -41.46 74.48
CA ARG A 482 94.17 -41.64 75.94
C ARG A 482 94.52 -43.06 76.34
N VAL A 483 93.91 -44.09 75.74
CA VAL A 483 94.26 -45.50 76.03
C VAL A 483 95.69 -45.79 75.62
N ALA A 484 96.12 -45.38 74.41
CA ALA A 484 97.51 -45.57 73.96
C ALA A 484 98.54 -44.81 74.82
N SER A 485 98.20 -43.64 75.37
CA SER A 485 99.06 -42.94 76.34
C SER A 485 99.10 -43.66 77.68
N LEU A 486 97.96 -44.11 78.20
CA LEU A 486 97.88 -44.78 79.50
C LEU A 486 98.50 -46.18 79.49
N GLU A 487 98.46 -46.91 78.37
CA GLU A 487 99.17 -48.19 78.22
C GLU A 487 100.70 -48.00 78.19
N LYS A 488 101.17 -46.89 77.62
CA LYS A 488 102.59 -46.48 77.69
C LYS A 488 103.00 -46.11 79.12
N ASP A 489 102.19 -45.29 79.79
CA ASP A 489 102.47 -44.84 81.16
C ASP A 489 102.42 -46.02 82.16
N ILE A 490 101.50 -46.97 82.01
CA ILE A 490 101.45 -48.22 82.82
C ILE A 490 102.71 -49.08 82.62
N GLY A 491 103.34 -49.02 81.45
CA GLY A 491 104.65 -49.62 81.18
C GLY A 491 105.81 -48.93 81.93
N GLU A 492 105.76 -47.60 82.06
CA GLU A 492 106.78 -46.80 82.76
C GLU A 492 106.61 -46.86 84.28
N TRP A 493 105.39 -46.87 84.81
CA TRP A 493 105.10 -47.07 86.24
C TRP A 493 105.58 -48.45 86.77
N LYS A 494 105.62 -49.49 85.92
CA LYS A 494 106.24 -50.78 86.27
C LYS A 494 107.77 -50.72 86.38
N LYS A 495 108.44 -49.76 85.75
CA LYS A 495 109.89 -49.51 85.95
C LYS A 495 110.14 -48.60 87.15
N GLN A 496 109.35 -47.56 87.37
CA GLN A 496 109.43 -46.70 88.57
C GLN A 496 109.12 -47.45 89.88
N GLY A 497 108.35 -48.55 89.82
CA GLY A 497 108.10 -49.44 90.96
C GLY A 497 109.35 -50.08 91.58
N GLN A 498 110.46 -50.20 90.83
CA GLN A 498 111.74 -50.72 91.35
C GLN A 498 112.68 -49.62 91.87
N GLU A 499 112.46 -48.34 91.52
CA GLU A 499 113.18 -47.20 92.10
C GLU A 499 112.51 -46.63 93.35
N SER A 500 111.18 -46.75 93.49
CA SER A 500 110.46 -46.34 94.72
C SER A 500 111.00 -47.06 95.97
N THR A 501 111.42 -48.32 95.83
CA THR A 501 112.02 -49.12 96.92
C THR A 501 113.43 -48.66 97.28
N ARG A 502 114.15 -48.02 96.35
CA ARG A 502 115.51 -47.49 96.54
C ARG A 502 115.51 -46.10 97.17
N LEU A 503 114.56 -45.25 96.80
CA LEU A 503 114.41 -43.89 97.35
C LEU A 503 113.76 -43.85 98.74
N ARG A 504 112.87 -44.81 99.06
CA ARG A 504 112.29 -44.93 100.42
C ARG A 504 113.33 -45.19 101.51
N LYS A 505 114.48 -45.78 101.14
CA LYS A 505 115.64 -45.99 102.04
C LYS A 505 116.53 -44.75 102.20
N GLN A 506 116.48 -43.76 101.28
CA GLN A 506 117.24 -42.50 101.39
C GLN A 506 116.46 -41.36 102.09
N LEU A 507 115.14 -41.50 102.25
CA LEU A 507 114.29 -40.55 102.97
C LEU A 507 114.30 -40.76 104.49
N GLN A 508 114.72 -41.94 104.96
CA GLN A 508 114.90 -42.21 106.39
C GLN A 508 116.13 -41.48 106.96
N ASP A 509 117.20 -41.31 106.18
CA ASP A 509 118.44 -40.65 106.62
C ASP A 509 118.42 -39.11 106.54
N LYS A 510 117.52 -38.51 105.73
CA LYS A 510 117.40 -37.03 105.63
C LYS A 510 116.45 -36.41 106.65
N THR A 511 115.55 -37.21 107.24
CA THR A 511 114.61 -36.73 108.26
C THR A 511 115.31 -36.41 109.60
N ALA A 512 116.54 -36.91 109.81
CA ALA A 512 117.38 -36.55 110.94
C ALA A 512 118.06 -35.16 110.83
N ASN A 513 118.13 -34.56 109.63
CA ASN A 513 118.86 -33.30 109.42
C ASN A 513 117.96 -32.06 109.31
N GLY A 514 116.64 -32.26 109.20
CA GLY A 514 115.63 -31.18 109.24
C GLY A 514 115.53 -30.45 110.59
N LYS A 515 116.19 -30.95 111.63
CA LYS A 515 116.27 -30.31 112.96
C LYS A 515 117.43 -29.31 113.07
N PHE A 516 118.45 -29.40 112.20
CA PHE A 516 119.59 -28.47 112.18
C PHE A 516 119.33 -27.19 111.35
N SER A 517 118.44 -27.27 110.35
CA SER A 517 118.00 -26.12 109.55
C SER A 517 117.19 -25.11 110.36
N THR A 518 116.46 -25.55 111.38
CA THR A 518 115.61 -24.67 112.22
C THR A 518 116.44 -23.75 113.10
N ASP A 519 117.51 -24.26 113.71
CA ASP A 519 118.43 -23.46 114.54
C ASP A 519 119.32 -22.54 113.68
N ARG A 520 119.65 -22.96 112.45
CA ARG A 520 120.42 -22.12 111.52
C ARG A 520 119.62 -20.94 110.97
N ILE A 521 118.29 -21.06 110.86
CA ILE A 521 117.40 -19.93 110.52
C ILE A 521 117.38 -18.89 111.65
N ALA A 522 117.49 -19.29 112.91
CA ALA A 522 117.60 -18.36 114.05
C ALA A 522 118.93 -17.57 114.04
N SER A 523 120.05 -18.20 113.69
CA SER A 523 121.33 -17.47 113.51
C SER A 523 121.31 -16.51 112.31
N LEU A 524 120.74 -16.93 111.17
CA LEU A 524 120.66 -16.09 109.97
C LEU A 524 119.75 -14.86 110.15
N GLN A 525 118.76 -14.92 111.05
CA GLN A 525 117.96 -13.74 111.41
C GLN A 525 118.73 -12.73 112.28
N LEU A 526 119.81 -13.15 112.95
CA LEU A 526 120.73 -12.24 113.64
C LEU A 526 121.67 -11.55 112.65
N GLU A 527 122.25 -12.31 111.71
CA GLU A 527 123.13 -11.78 110.66
C GLU A 527 122.39 -10.82 109.69
N LEU A 528 121.11 -11.10 109.37
CA LEU A 528 120.27 -10.16 108.61
C LEU A 528 120.06 -8.80 109.31
N LYS A 529 120.18 -8.76 110.65
CA LYS A 529 120.07 -7.52 111.44
C LYS A 529 121.36 -6.69 111.40
N GLU A 530 122.51 -7.32 111.18
CA GLU A 530 123.78 -6.61 110.93
C GLU A 530 123.89 -6.15 109.48
N TRP A 531 123.41 -6.95 108.52
CA TRP A 531 123.28 -6.54 107.11
C TRP A 531 122.34 -5.34 106.91
N LYS A 532 121.37 -5.16 107.82
CA LYS A 532 120.52 -3.96 107.86
C LYS A 532 121.33 -2.68 108.09
N ASN A 533 122.42 -2.72 108.87
CA ASN A 533 123.21 -1.54 109.19
C ASN A 533 124.26 -1.21 108.11
N THR A 534 124.79 -2.19 107.38
CA THR A 534 125.77 -1.97 106.31
C THR A 534 125.13 -1.55 104.98
N SER A 535 123.93 -2.03 104.68
CA SER A 535 123.14 -1.62 103.50
C SER A 535 122.70 -0.14 103.56
N GLU A 536 122.37 0.36 104.76
CA GLU A 536 122.01 1.76 105.00
C GLU A 536 123.22 2.72 104.82
N GLU A 537 124.44 2.24 105.02
CA GLU A 537 125.67 3.01 104.77
C GLU A 537 125.98 3.11 103.27
N GLN A 538 125.82 2.01 102.54
CA GLN A 538 126.05 1.94 101.09
C GLN A 538 125.04 2.79 100.28
N THR A 539 123.82 2.99 100.80
CA THR A 539 122.84 3.91 100.21
C THR A 539 123.17 5.39 100.45
N ARG A 540 123.80 5.75 101.57
CA ARG A 540 124.32 7.12 101.81
C ARG A 540 125.43 7.48 100.83
N GLU A 541 126.32 6.54 100.52
CA GLU A 541 127.44 6.75 99.60
C GLU A 541 126.99 6.84 98.13
N SER A 542 126.05 5.98 97.71
CA SER A 542 125.41 6.08 96.38
C SER A 542 124.70 7.43 96.16
N THR A 543 124.01 7.94 97.18
CA THR A 543 123.33 9.25 97.13
C THR A 543 124.32 10.43 97.03
N ARG A 544 125.52 10.28 97.59
CA ARG A 544 126.60 11.29 97.52
C ARG A 544 127.15 11.42 96.09
N LEU A 545 127.44 10.29 95.44
CA LEU A 545 127.94 10.26 94.06
C LEU A 545 126.91 10.73 93.03
N MET A 546 125.61 10.47 93.26
CA MET A 546 124.55 10.94 92.35
C MET A 546 124.41 12.47 92.34
N LYS A 547 124.60 13.14 93.49
CA LYS A 547 124.66 14.62 93.56
C LYS A 547 125.91 15.19 92.87
N GLU A 548 127.03 14.47 92.92
CA GLU A 548 128.28 14.92 92.30
C GLU A 548 128.22 14.88 90.76
N LEU A 549 127.49 13.90 90.20
CA LEU A 549 127.17 13.83 88.77
C LEU A 549 126.18 14.91 88.31
N GLN A 550 125.17 15.27 89.13
CA GLN A 550 124.26 16.38 88.80
C GLN A 550 124.98 17.74 88.81
N ASN A 551 125.83 18.02 89.80
CA ASN A 551 126.62 19.25 89.83
C ASN A 551 127.62 19.35 88.66
N LYS A 552 128.13 18.22 88.15
CA LYS A 552 128.96 18.16 86.93
C LYS A 552 128.16 18.08 85.63
N THR A 553 126.82 18.13 85.67
CA THR A 553 125.99 18.35 84.48
C THR A 553 125.59 19.83 84.34
N ALA A 554 125.58 20.59 85.45
CA ALA A 554 125.54 22.05 85.45
C ALA A 554 126.87 22.70 84.97
N GLU A 555 127.90 21.88 84.74
CA GLU A 555 129.18 22.17 84.06
C GLU A 555 129.00 23.00 82.77
N GLY A 556 128.29 22.44 81.78
CA GLY A 556 128.41 22.89 80.40
C GLY A 556 127.86 24.30 80.17
N GLU A 557 126.72 24.63 80.78
CA GLU A 557 125.97 25.84 80.41
C GLU A 557 126.61 27.15 80.88
N LEU A 558 127.25 27.15 82.05
CA LEU A 558 127.84 28.36 82.64
C LEU A 558 129.16 28.73 81.96
N HIS A 559 129.94 27.73 81.56
CA HIS A 559 131.16 27.94 80.77
C HIS A 559 130.86 28.34 79.32
N LEU A 560 129.83 27.77 78.69
CA LEU A 560 129.43 28.15 77.33
C LEU A 560 128.95 29.61 77.23
N LYS A 561 128.20 30.10 78.23
CA LYS A 561 127.74 31.50 78.33
C LYS A 561 128.85 32.50 78.64
N ARG A 562 129.92 32.09 79.33
CA ARG A 562 131.02 33.01 79.70
C ARG A 562 132.08 33.13 78.60
N ILE A 563 132.26 32.09 77.79
CA ILE A 563 133.07 32.16 76.56
C ILE A 563 132.46 33.20 75.59
N THR A 564 131.15 33.18 75.38
CA THR A 564 130.46 34.18 74.52
C THR A 564 130.54 35.61 75.05
N SER A 565 130.58 35.81 76.38
CA SER A 565 130.79 37.14 76.98
C SER A 565 132.22 37.65 76.74
N LEU A 566 133.23 36.79 76.89
CA LEU A 566 134.63 37.17 76.74
C LEU A 566 135.02 37.44 75.28
N GLU A 567 134.33 36.84 74.31
CA GLU A 567 134.50 37.15 72.88
C GLU A 567 133.93 38.54 72.50
N ALA A 568 132.88 39.01 73.18
CA ALA A 568 132.35 40.37 72.99
C ALA A 568 133.28 41.44 73.58
N ASP A 569 133.74 41.25 74.81
CA ASP A 569 134.59 42.22 75.53
C ASP A 569 135.97 42.37 74.86
N LEU A 570 136.52 41.29 74.28
CA LEU A 570 137.78 41.32 73.53
C LEU A 570 137.68 42.14 72.23
N GLU A 571 136.49 42.22 71.63
CA GLU A 571 136.25 43.00 70.41
C GLU A 571 135.95 44.48 70.75
N GLU A 572 135.34 44.78 71.90
CA GLU A 572 135.27 46.17 72.41
C GLU A 572 136.66 46.74 72.70
N TRP A 573 137.58 45.92 73.24
CA TRP A 573 138.98 46.30 73.47
C TRP A 573 139.74 46.62 72.17
N LYS A 574 139.41 45.95 71.05
CA LYS A 574 139.95 46.25 69.71
C LYS A 574 139.33 47.50 69.06
N GLN A 575 138.11 47.87 69.42
CA GLN A 575 137.48 49.11 68.92
C GLN A 575 138.04 50.35 69.64
N ARG A 576 138.26 50.29 70.96
CA ARG A 576 138.78 51.45 71.73
C ARG A 576 140.28 51.72 71.55
N THR A 577 141.05 50.81 70.95
CA THR A 577 142.45 51.04 70.55
C THR A 577 142.60 51.79 69.22
N LYS A 578 141.50 52.25 68.58
CA LYS A 578 141.52 52.94 67.27
C LYS A 578 141.22 54.44 67.27
N PHE A 579 141.10 55.10 68.42
CA PHE A 579 140.98 56.57 68.47
C PHE A 579 141.88 57.21 69.54
N LYS A 580 142.94 57.88 69.07
CA LYS A 580 143.58 59.10 69.59
C LYS A 580 144.09 59.07 71.07
N CYS A 581 145.34 59.41 71.40
CA CYS A 581 146.36 60.18 70.66
C CYS A 581 145.84 61.52 70.09
N LEU A 582 145.48 62.44 70.99
CA LEU A 582 145.88 63.86 70.99
C LEU A 582 145.17 64.61 72.14
N PHE A 583 145.95 65.28 72.98
CA PHE A 583 145.62 65.94 74.26
C PHE A 583 145.28 65.02 75.44
#